data_AF-A0A059X3U5-F1
#
_entry.id   AF-A0A059X3U5-F1
#
_cell.length_a   1.000
_cell.length_b   1.000
_cell.length_c   1.000
_cell.angle_alpha   90.00
_cell.angle_beta   90.00
_cell.angle_gamma   90.00
#
_symmetry.space_group_name_H-M   'P 1'
#
loop_
_entity.id
_entity.type
_entity.pdbx_description
1 polymer ?
#
loop_
_entity_poly.entity_id
_entity_poly.type
_entity_poly.pdbx_seq_one_letter_code
_entity_poly.pdbx_strand_id
1 'polypeptide(L)'
;IHFVGIGGVGMCGIAEVLHNQGYRITGSDLGEGSTVQRLKSLGIPVYFDHKAEHINGADVVVRSSAVGTDNPEVVAAREQMIPVIPRAAMLAELMRFRHGIAVAGTHGKTTTTSLVSSILAEGGLDPSFVIGGKLNSLGTNAQLGQSPYFVVEADESDASFLFLKPTMAIVTNIDEDHMGTYEN
;
A
#
# COMPACT_ATOMS: atom_id res chain seq x y z
N ILE A 1 -10.70 -6.69 7.16
CA ILE A 1 -10.39 -5.89 5.94
C ILE A 1 -10.25 -6.85 4.76
N HIS A 2 -10.92 -6.57 3.65
CA HIS A 2 -10.89 -7.39 2.43
C HIS A 2 -10.24 -6.62 1.26
N PHE A 3 -9.29 -7.22 0.57
CA PHE A 3 -8.59 -6.62 -0.57
C PHE A 3 -9.06 -7.23 -1.89
N VAL A 4 -9.56 -6.42 -2.81
CA VAL A 4 -9.92 -6.85 -4.17
C VAL A 4 -8.72 -6.65 -5.09
N GLY A 5 -8.19 -7.73 -5.66
CA GLY A 5 -6.92 -7.74 -6.39
C GLY A 5 -5.72 -7.69 -5.45
N ILE A 6 -5.73 -8.54 -4.41
CA ILE A 6 -4.74 -8.52 -3.32
C ILE A 6 -3.31 -8.84 -3.77
N GLY A 7 -3.14 -9.58 -4.86
CA GLY A 7 -1.85 -9.92 -5.47
C GLY A 7 -1.22 -8.79 -6.29
N GLY A 8 -1.97 -7.71 -6.55
CA GLY A 8 -1.51 -6.57 -7.33
C GLY A 8 -0.31 -5.83 -6.69
N VAL A 9 0.51 -5.21 -7.54
CA VAL A 9 1.64 -4.36 -7.13
C VAL A 9 1.13 -3.25 -6.21
N GLY A 10 1.66 -3.21 -4.99
CA GLY A 10 1.27 -2.24 -3.96
C GLY A 10 0.01 -2.57 -3.18
N MET A 11 -0.76 -3.60 -3.53
CA MET A 11 -1.86 -4.12 -2.70
C MET A 11 -1.35 -5.13 -1.69
N CYS A 12 -0.52 -6.07 -2.16
CA CYS A 12 0.00 -7.17 -1.35
C CYS A 12 0.81 -6.72 -0.14
N GLY A 13 1.68 -5.72 -0.33
CA GLY A 13 2.50 -5.22 0.76
C GLY A 13 1.68 -4.46 1.80
N ILE A 14 0.65 -3.72 1.38
CA ILE A 14 -0.30 -3.08 2.32
C ILE A 14 -1.04 -4.15 3.12
N ALA A 15 -1.54 -5.19 2.45
CA ALA A 15 -2.21 -6.32 3.09
C ALA A 15 -1.30 -7.01 4.11
N GLU A 16 -0.04 -7.27 3.75
CA GLU A 16 0.95 -7.87 4.65
C GLU A 16 1.25 -6.98 5.87
N VAL A 17 1.43 -5.67 5.69
CA VAL A 17 1.63 -4.74 6.82
C VAL A 17 0.45 -4.77 7.78
N LEU A 18 -0.77 -4.68 7.27
CA LEU A 18 -1.96 -4.69 8.12
C LEU A 18 -2.11 -6.04 8.85
N HIS A 19 -1.78 -7.15 8.17
CA HIS A 19 -1.75 -8.47 8.80
C HIS A 19 -0.75 -8.53 9.96
N ASN A 20 0.47 -8.02 9.76
CA ASN A 20 1.51 -7.97 10.80
C ASN A 20 1.14 -7.04 11.97
N GLN A 21 0.24 -6.07 11.75
CA GLN A 21 -0.35 -5.24 12.81
C GLN A 21 -1.50 -5.93 13.57
N GLY A 22 -1.83 -7.17 13.21
CA GLY A 22 -2.87 -7.97 13.89
C GLY A 22 -4.27 -7.81 13.30
N TYR A 23 -4.44 -7.09 12.19
CA TYR A 23 -5.75 -7.03 11.53
C TYR A 23 -6.08 -8.35 10.84
N ARG A 24 -7.37 -8.70 10.84
CA ARG A 24 -7.88 -9.80 10.02
C ARG A 24 -7.94 -9.35 8.56
N ILE A 25 -7.03 -9.89 7.75
CA ILE A 25 -6.94 -9.63 6.32
C ILE A 25 -7.50 -10.80 5.54
N THR A 26 -8.23 -10.50 4.47
CA THR A 26 -8.64 -11.43 3.42
C THR A 26 -8.48 -10.73 2.09
N GLY A 27 -8.52 -11.45 0.97
CA GLY A 27 -8.62 -10.82 -0.33
C GLY A 27 -9.01 -11.76 -1.45
N SER A 28 -9.26 -11.20 -2.61
CA SER A 28 -9.52 -11.91 -3.86
C SER A 28 -8.46 -11.57 -4.91
N ASP A 29 -8.18 -12.51 -5.80
CA ASP A 29 -7.37 -12.25 -7.00
C ASP A 29 -7.76 -13.20 -8.14
N LEU A 30 -7.45 -12.79 -9.38
CA LEU A 30 -7.64 -13.62 -10.57
C LEU A 30 -6.47 -14.60 -10.77
N GLY A 31 -5.28 -14.25 -10.27
CA GLY A 31 -4.05 -15.02 -10.50
C GLY A 31 -3.44 -15.62 -9.23
N GLU A 32 -2.88 -16.82 -9.34
CA GLU A 32 -2.14 -17.48 -8.24
C GLU A 32 -0.63 -17.18 -8.31
N GLY A 33 -0.28 -15.89 -8.46
CA GLY A 33 1.11 -15.46 -8.55
C GLY A 33 1.93 -15.69 -7.26
N SER A 34 3.25 -15.50 -7.35
CA SER A 34 4.17 -15.64 -6.21
C SER A 34 3.79 -14.77 -5.01
N THR A 35 3.26 -13.58 -5.26
CA THR A 35 2.74 -12.67 -4.25
C THR A 35 1.55 -13.25 -3.49
N VAL A 36 0.58 -13.87 -4.19
CA VAL A 36 -0.56 -14.53 -3.55
C VAL A 36 -0.10 -15.73 -2.73
N GLN A 37 0.84 -16.51 -3.24
CA GLN A 37 1.43 -17.63 -2.49
C GLN A 37 2.12 -17.16 -1.20
N ARG A 38 2.84 -16.03 -1.25
CA ARG A 38 3.44 -15.41 -0.06
C ARG A 38 2.37 -15.05 0.97
N LEU A 39 1.31 -14.34 0.57
CA LEU A 39 0.24 -13.95 1.50
C LEU A 39 -0.45 -15.17 2.12
N LYS A 40 -0.72 -16.21 1.32
CA LYS A 40 -1.26 -17.49 1.81
C LYS A 40 -0.31 -18.16 2.82
N SER A 41 1.00 -18.13 2.58
CA SER A 41 2.01 -18.67 3.51
C SER A 41 2.06 -17.94 4.85
N LEU A 42 1.63 -16.67 4.89
CA LEU A 42 1.46 -15.89 6.12
C LEU A 42 0.13 -16.18 6.82
N GLY A 43 -0.73 -17.05 6.26
CA GLY A 43 -2.03 -17.38 6.82
C GLY A 43 -3.15 -16.42 6.41
N ILE A 44 -2.92 -15.55 5.42
CA ILE A 44 -3.96 -14.65 4.88
C ILE A 44 -4.85 -15.46 3.91
N PRO A 45 -6.17 -15.54 4.15
CA PRO A 45 -7.09 -16.16 3.20
C PRO A 45 -7.17 -15.36 1.90
N VAL A 46 -6.88 -16.02 0.78
CA VAL A 46 -7.03 -15.46 -0.56
C VAL A 46 -8.02 -16.32 -1.35
N TYR A 47 -9.06 -15.70 -1.86
CA TYR A 47 -10.06 -16.30 -2.74
C TYR A 47 -9.69 -16.08 -4.21
N PHE A 48 -10.08 -17.04 -5.05
CA PHE A 48 -9.88 -16.93 -6.49
C PHE A 48 -11.16 -16.49 -7.18
N ASP A 49 -11.02 -15.71 -8.24
CA ASP A 49 -12.09 -14.96 -8.90
C ASP A 49 -12.74 -13.92 -7.98
N HIS A 50 -13.65 -13.13 -8.57
CA HIS A 50 -14.39 -12.11 -7.84
C HIS A 50 -15.83 -12.57 -7.61
N LYS A 51 -16.24 -12.67 -6.34
CA LYS A 51 -17.59 -13.07 -5.96
C LYS A 51 -18.08 -12.26 -4.76
N ALA A 52 -19.33 -11.83 -4.80
CA ALA A 52 -19.96 -11.06 -3.73
C ALA A 52 -19.80 -11.70 -2.34
N GLU A 53 -19.80 -13.03 -2.25
CA GLU A 53 -19.66 -13.75 -0.97
C GLU A 53 -18.26 -13.64 -0.34
N HIS A 54 -17.22 -13.26 -1.09
CA HIS A 54 -15.85 -13.15 -0.55
C HIS A 54 -15.69 -12.00 0.44
N ILE A 55 -16.55 -10.98 0.38
CA ILE A 55 -16.53 -9.84 1.32
C ILE A 55 -17.24 -10.12 2.65
N ASN A 56 -17.82 -11.30 2.83
CA ASN A 56 -18.59 -11.64 4.03
C ASN A 56 -17.75 -11.47 5.31
N GLY A 57 -18.23 -10.62 6.22
CA GLY A 57 -17.54 -10.31 7.47
C GLY A 57 -16.39 -9.31 7.33
N ALA A 58 -16.26 -8.61 6.20
CA ALA A 58 -15.32 -7.51 6.04
C ALA A 58 -15.89 -6.21 6.60
N ASP A 59 -15.15 -5.52 7.47
CA ASP A 59 -15.52 -4.19 7.95
C ASP A 59 -15.20 -3.08 6.93
N VAL A 60 -14.26 -3.35 6.02
CA VAL A 60 -13.75 -2.42 5.00
C VAL A 60 -13.28 -3.22 3.79
N VAL A 61 -13.56 -2.71 2.59
CA VAL A 61 -13.04 -3.23 1.32
C VAL A 61 -12.02 -2.26 0.72
N VAL A 62 -10.85 -2.77 0.33
CA VAL A 62 -9.79 -2.02 -0.33
C VAL A 62 -9.71 -2.45 -1.79
N ARG A 63 -9.72 -1.49 -2.71
CA ARG A 63 -9.58 -1.77 -4.15
C ARG A 63 -8.38 -1.06 -4.76
N SER A 64 -7.78 -1.70 -5.78
CA SER A 64 -6.82 -1.04 -6.66
C SER A 64 -7.55 -0.17 -7.70
N SER A 65 -6.80 0.66 -8.43
CA SER A 65 -7.34 1.43 -9.56
C SER A 65 -7.78 0.55 -10.73
N ALA A 66 -7.20 -0.65 -10.87
CA ALA A 66 -7.54 -1.62 -11.92
C ALA A 66 -8.88 -2.35 -11.64
N VAL A 67 -9.40 -2.26 -10.42
CA VAL A 67 -10.69 -2.85 -10.06
C VAL A 67 -11.82 -1.85 -10.34
N GLY A 68 -12.62 -2.18 -11.35
CA GLY A 68 -13.81 -1.43 -11.76
C GLY A 68 -14.89 -1.38 -10.69
N THR A 69 -15.80 -0.41 -10.82
CA THR A 69 -16.94 -0.25 -9.90
C THR A 69 -18.04 -1.29 -10.08
N ASP A 70 -18.00 -2.01 -11.20
CA ASP A 70 -18.85 -3.13 -11.59
C ASP A 70 -18.37 -4.48 -11.03
N ASN A 71 -17.19 -4.52 -10.38
CA ASN A 71 -16.71 -5.72 -9.71
C ASN A 71 -17.73 -6.19 -8.66
N PRO A 72 -18.12 -7.48 -8.63
CA PRO A 72 -19.19 -7.97 -7.77
C PRO A 72 -18.91 -7.80 -6.27
N GLU A 73 -17.65 -7.82 -5.85
CA GLU A 73 -17.25 -7.57 -4.46
C GLU A 73 -17.41 -6.09 -4.08
N VAL A 74 -17.07 -5.18 -4.99
CA VAL A 74 -17.23 -3.74 -4.80
C VAL A 74 -18.72 -3.34 -4.78
N VAL A 75 -19.52 -3.93 -5.66
CA VAL A 75 -20.97 -3.73 -5.69
C VAL A 75 -21.61 -4.23 -4.39
N ALA A 76 -21.31 -5.47 -4.00
CA ALA A 76 -21.85 -6.05 -2.77
C ALA A 76 -21.44 -5.26 -1.52
N ALA A 77 -20.20 -4.76 -1.45
CA ALA A 77 -19.75 -3.93 -0.35
C ALA A 77 -20.59 -2.65 -0.23
N ARG A 78 -20.89 -1.99 -1.36
CA ARG A 78 -21.74 -0.79 -1.37
C ARG A 78 -23.17 -1.09 -0.95
N GLU A 79 -23.76 -2.19 -1.45
CA GLU A 79 -25.11 -2.62 -1.06
C GLU A 79 -25.22 -2.93 0.43
N GLN A 80 -24.16 -3.49 1.02
CA GLN A 80 -24.07 -3.79 2.46
C GLN A 80 -23.58 -2.60 3.29
N MET A 81 -23.41 -1.41 2.69
CA MET A 81 -22.89 -0.20 3.34
C MET A 81 -21.50 -0.38 3.98
N ILE A 82 -20.71 -1.33 3.46
CA ILE A 82 -19.31 -1.54 3.81
C ILE A 82 -18.47 -0.50 3.04
N PRO A 83 -17.63 0.30 3.73
CA PRO A 83 -16.83 1.32 3.07
C PRO A 83 -15.82 0.70 2.08
N VAL A 84 -15.82 1.24 0.86
CA VAL A 84 -14.85 0.88 -0.19
C VAL A 84 -13.83 2.00 -0.31
N ILE A 85 -12.58 1.70 0.05
CA ILE A 85 -11.49 2.67 0.04
C ILE A 85 -10.46 2.35 -1.06
N PRO A 86 -9.89 3.37 -1.72
CA PRO A 86 -8.83 3.16 -2.69
C PRO A 86 -7.51 2.78 -1.99
N ARG A 87 -6.66 2.00 -2.68
CA ARG A 87 -5.28 1.69 -2.27
C ARG A 87 -4.53 2.90 -1.70
N ALA A 88 -4.63 4.02 -2.40
CA ALA A 88 -4.05 5.32 -2.03
C ALA A 88 -4.37 5.75 -0.60
N ALA A 89 -5.66 5.73 -0.23
CA ALA A 89 -6.11 6.11 1.10
C ALA A 89 -5.64 5.10 2.16
N MET A 90 -5.63 3.80 1.84
CA MET A 90 -5.10 2.81 2.77
C MET A 90 -3.60 2.98 3.03
N LEU A 91 -2.82 3.30 2.00
CA LEU A 91 -1.40 3.59 2.16
C LEU A 91 -1.17 4.81 3.06
N ALA A 92 -1.98 5.86 2.91
CA ALA A 92 -1.92 7.03 3.79
C ALA A 92 -2.23 6.67 5.26
N GLU A 93 -3.21 5.81 5.51
CA GLU A 93 -3.52 5.34 6.86
C GLU A 93 -2.37 4.56 7.49
N LEU A 94 -1.58 3.80 6.71
CA LEU A 94 -0.37 3.14 7.23
C LEU A 94 0.66 4.15 7.76
N MET A 95 0.79 5.31 7.12
CA MET A 95 1.70 6.37 7.59
C MET A 95 1.24 6.97 8.92
N ARG A 96 -0.08 7.04 9.15
CA ARG A 96 -0.67 7.75 10.30
C ARG A 96 -0.22 7.20 11.65
N PHE A 97 0.13 5.91 11.70
CA PHE A 97 0.55 5.22 12.92
C PHE A 97 2.07 5.01 13.03
N ARG A 98 2.86 5.71 12.22
CA ARG A 98 4.31 5.55 12.10
C ARG A 98 5.02 6.90 12.00
N HIS A 99 6.34 6.90 12.23
CA HIS A 99 7.22 8.00 11.85
C HIS A 99 7.39 7.98 10.32
N GLY A 100 6.37 8.49 9.63
CA GLY A 100 6.31 8.54 8.18
C GLY A 100 7.29 9.55 7.61
N ILE A 101 8.19 9.11 6.74
CA ILE A 101 9.13 9.93 5.97
C ILE A 101 8.69 9.89 4.50
N ALA A 102 8.14 10.97 3.99
CA ALA A 102 7.80 11.09 2.57
C ALA A 102 8.97 11.72 1.79
N VAL A 103 9.38 11.08 0.71
CA VAL A 103 10.43 11.55 -0.20
C VAL A 103 9.79 11.97 -1.52
N ALA A 104 9.58 13.27 -1.67
CA ALA A 104 8.97 13.92 -2.82
C ALA A 104 10.00 14.65 -3.70
N GLY A 105 9.53 15.11 -4.85
CA GLY A 105 10.26 15.91 -5.82
C GLY A 105 10.35 15.19 -7.17
N THR A 106 10.59 15.91 -8.26
CA THR A 106 10.46 15.31 -9.60
C THR A 106 11.52 14.25 -9.86
N HIS A 107 12.78 14.51 -9.49
CA HIS A 107 13.90 13.59 -9.65
C HIS A 107 14.54 13.19 -8.32
N GLY A 108 15.16 12.01 -8.29
CA GLY A 108 15.96 11.55 -7.14
C GLY A 108 15.17 10.94 -5.98
N LYS A 109 13.83 10.80 -6.10
CA LYS A 109 12.98 10.19 -5.08
C LYS A 109 13.41 8.76 -4.73
N THR A 110 13.54 7.90 -5.73
CA THR A 110 13.91 6.48 -5.56
C THR A 110 15.27 6.32 -4.86
N THR A 111 16.30 7.05 -5.31
CA THR A 111 17.65 6.98 -4.73
C THR A 111 17.66 7.50 -3.31
N THR A 112 17.03 8.65 -3.04
CA THR A 112 16.94 9.21 -1.69
C THR A 112 16.16 8.30 -0.74
N THR A 113 15.03 7.73 -1.19
CA THR A 113 14.25 6.75 -0.41
C THR A 113 15.09 5.54 -0.03
N SER A 114 15.88 5.02 -0.98
CA SER A 114 16.78 3.88 -0.74
C SER A 114 17.89 4.23 0.26
N LEU A 115 18.51 5.39 0.12
CA LEU A 115 19.57 5.85 1.04
C LEU A 115 19.05 6.08 2.46
N VAL A 116 17.90 6.76 2.60
CA VAL A 116 17.24 6.96 3.91
C VAL A 116 16.93 5.61 4.55
N SER A 117 16.36 4.68 3.78
CA SER A 117 16.02 3.34 4.28
C SER A 117 17.27 2.57 4.72
N SER A 118 18.36 2.64 3.95
CA SER A 118 19.63 1.99 4.26
C SER A 118 20.29 2.56 5.51
N ILE A 119 20.30 3.89 5.70
CA ILE A 119 20.88 4.53 6.88
C ILE A 119 20.10 4.14 8.15
N LEU A 120 18.78 4.15 8.08
CA LEU A 120 17.93 3.72 9.19
C LEU A 120 18.14 2.24 9.52
N ALA A 121 18.27 1.37 8.51
CA ALA A 121 18.56 -0.04 8.72
C ALA A 121 19.94 -0.26 9.37
N GLU A 122 20.98 0.43 8.91
CA GLU A 122 22.33 0.38 9.51
C GLU A 122 22.32 0.88 10.96
N GLY A 123 21.43 1.84 11.27
CA GLY A 123 21.16 2.29 12.64
C GLY A 123 20.35 1.31 13.50
N GLY A 124 20.02 0.12 12.99
CA GLY A 124 19.23 -0.89 13.69
C GLY A 124 17.72 -0.59 13.80
N LEU A 125 17.21 0.35 13.00
CA LEU A 125 15.80 0.77 13.02
C LEU A 125 14.92 0.02 12.01
N ASP A 126 15.54 -0.72 11.08
CA ASP A 126 14.91 -1.64 10.11
C ASP A 126 13.60 -1.12 9.47
N PRO A 127 13.62 0.03 8.77
CA PRO A 127 12.40 0.67 8.29
C PRO A 127 11.65 -0.20 7.27
N SER A 128 10.33 -0.07 7.27
CA SER A 128 9.54 -0.46 6.11
C SER A 128 9.51 0.68 5.10
N PHE A 129 9.61 0.38 3.80
CA PHE A 129 9.66 1.43 2.80
C PHE A 129 8.89 1.11 1.52
N VAL A 130 8.51 2.16 0.78
CA VAL A 130 7.77 2.08 -0.50
C VAL A 130 8.56 2.77 -1.60
N ILE A 131 8.89 2.01 -2.65
CA ILE A 131 9.51 2.53 -3.88
C ILE A 131 8.68 2.05 -5.07
N GLY A 132 8.31 2.95 -5.97
CA GLY A 132 7.46 2.63 -7.13
C GLY A 132 6.17 1.88 -6.76
N GLY A 133 5.56 2.26 -5.62
CA GLY A 133 4.36 1.61 -5.08
C GLY A 133 4.56 0.21 -4.48
N LYS A 134 5.79 -0.33 -4.44
CA LYS A 134 6.11 -1.61 -3.80
C LYS A 134 6.60 -1.42 -2.39
N LEU A 135 5.91 -2.03 -1.43
CA LEU A 135 6.37 -2.13 -0.04
C LEU A 135 7.48 -3.17 0.07
N ASN A 136 8.58 -2.79 0.70
CA ASN A 136 9.78 -3.61 0.92
C ASN A 136 10.34 -3.40 2.33
N SER A 137 11.19 -4.34 2.76
CA SER A 137 12.06 -4.25 3.95
C SER A 137 13.47 -4.71 3.56
N LEU A 138 14.49 -4.24 4.30
CA LEU A 138 15.89 -4.60 4.01
C LEU A 138 16.27 -5.95 4.65
N GLY A 139 15.57 -6.39 5.70
CA GLY A 139 15.77 -7.70 6.32
C GLY A 139 15.01 -8.82 5.59
N THR A 140 15.71 -9.90 5.23
CA THR A 140 15.11 -11.12 4.64
C THR A 140 14.09 -11.83 5.54
N ASN A 141 14.12 -11.54 6.86
CA ASN A 141 13.17 -12.01 7.86
C ASN A 141 12.38 -10.87 8.55
N ALA A 142 12.55 -9.62 8.09
CA ALA A 142 11.86 -8.48 8.66
C ALA A 142 10.40 -8.46 8.18
N GLN A 143 9.48 -8.70 9.11
CA GLN A 143 8.05 -8.54 8.85
C GLN A 143 7.75 -7.08 8.49
N LEU A 144 7.14 -6.86 7.32
CA LEU A 144 6.74 -5.53 6.88
C LEU A 144 5.85 -4.87 7.95
N GLY A 145 6.14 -3.62 8.29
CA GLY A 145 5.33 -2.79 9.16
C GLY A 145 5.64 -2.88 10.66
N GLN A 146 6.61 -3.67 11.09
CA GLN A 146 7.01 -3.74 12.52
C GLN A 146 7.82 -2.51 12.96
N SER A 147 8.62 -1.93 12.07
CA SER A 147 9.41 -0.75 12.40
C SER A 147 8.52 0.47 12.66
N PRO A 148 8.90 1.33 13.62
CA PRO A 148 8.24 2.61 13.82
C PRO A 148 8.46 3.56 12.65
N TYR A 149 9.47 3.32 11.78
CA TYR A 149 9.76 4.14 10.62
C TYR A 149 9.14 3.57 9.35
N PHE A 150 8.50 4.46 8.58
CA PHE A 150 7.91 4.13 7.30
C PHE A 150 8.34 5.15 6.24
N VAL A 151 9.19 4.74 5.30
CA VAL A 151 9.77 5.64 4.28
C VAL A 151 9.04 5.43 2.96
N VAL A 152 8.55 6.49 2.34
CA VAL A 152 7.70 6.36 1.13
C VAL A 152 8.17 7.33 0.07
N GLU A 153 8.35 6.83 -1.15
CA GLU A 153 8.44 7.64 -2.35
C GLU A 153 7.08 8.30 -2.64
N ALA A 154 7.07 9.63 -2.65
CA ALA A 154 5.87 10.44 -2.85
C ALA A 154 5.92 11.06 -4.25
N ASP A 155 5.19 10.46 -5.19
CA ASP A 155 5.10 10.91 -6.58
C ASP A 155 3.98 11.94 -6.74
N GLU A 156 4.34 13.13 -7.19
CA GLU A 156 3.42 14.23 -7.44
C GLU A 156 2.41 13.96 -8.56
N SER A 157 2.69 12.99 -9.44
CA SER A 157 1.74 12.56 -10.48
C SER A 157 0.70 11.56 -9.98
N ASP A 158 0.92 10.94 -8.81
CA ASP A 158 0.02 9.92 -8.25
C ASP A 158 -1.12 10.58 -7.46
N ALA A 159 -2.36 10.17 -7.72
CA ALA A 159 -3.55 10.69 -7.05
C ALA A 159 -3.53 10.51 -5.52
N SER A 160 -2.68 9.63 -4.99
CA SER A 160 -2.45 9.41 -3.56
C SER A 160 -1.57 10.47 -2.90
N PHE A 161 -0.87 11.32 -3.66
CA PHE A 161 0.14 12.25 -3.15
C PHE A 161 -0.35 13.10 -1.97
N LEU A 162 -1.52 13.74 -2.13
CA LEU A 162 -2.11 14.62 -1.11
C LEU A 162 -2.77 13.86 0.05
N PHE A 163 -2.94 12.55 -0.07
CA PHE A 163 -3.46 11.73 1.02
C PHE A 163 -2.37 11.40 2.04
N LEU A 164 -1.10 11.37 1.64
CA LEU A 164 0.02 11.05 2.53
C LEU A 164 0.04 11.98 3.76
N LYS A 165 0.25 11.37 4.94
CA LYS A 165 0.34 12.08 6.23
C LYS A 165 1.71 11.84 6.89
N PRO A 166 2.81 12.34 6.29
CA PRO A 166 4.14 12.17 6.86
C PRO A 166 4.34 12.99 8.13
N THR A 167 5.21 12.50 9.01
CA THR A 167 5.80 13.30 10.09
C THR A 167 6.95 14.16 9.55
N MET A 168 7.66 13.67 8.53
CA MET A 168 8.78 14.35 7.87
C MET A 168 8.64 14.25 6.36
N ALA A 169 8.87 15.35 5.65
CA ALA A 169 8.85 15.39 4.20
C ALA A 169 10.19 15.92 3.66
N ILE A 170 10.71 15.24 2.64
CA ILE A 170 11.87 15.66 1.84
C ILE A 170 11.34 16.09 0.48
N VAL A 171 11.79 17.24 -0.03
CA VAL A 171 11.55 17.68 -1.40
C VAL A 171 12.91 17.80 -2.07
N THR A 172 13.22 16.89 -2.99
CA THR A 172 14.54 16.85 -3.65
C THR A 172 14.70 17.98 -4.68
N ASN A 173 13.64 18.27 -5.43
CA ASN A 173 13.53 19.33 -6.43
C ASN A 173 12.05 19.48 -6.85
N ILE A 174 11.74 20.51 -7.63
CA ILE A 174 10.44 20.75 -8.24
C ILE A 174 10.72 21.10 -9.71
N ASP A 175 10.17 20.31 -10.64
CA ASP A 175 10.33 20.49 -12.09
C ASP A 175 8.97 20.44 -12.80
N GLU A 176 8.96 20.72 -14.11
CA GLU A 176 7.75 20.88 -14.92
C GLU A 176 7.22 19.57 -15.54
N ASP A 177 7.87 18.43 -15.31
CA ASP A 177 7.55 17.13 -15.94
C ASP A 177 6.08 16.71 -15.82
N HIS A 178 5.44 17.01 -14.69
CA HIS A 178 4.09 16.54 -14.38
C HIS A 178 3.04 17.67 -14.34
N MET A 179 3.26 18.79 -15.04
CA MET A 179 2.28 19.88 -15.11
C MET A 179 0.89 19.41 -15.57
N GLY A 180 0.83 18.46 -16.50
CA GLY A 180 -0.43 17.90 -17.01
C GLY A 180 -1.29 17.17 -15.96
N THR A 181 -0.74 16.79 -14.80
CA THR A 181 -1.52 16.26 -13.67
C THR A 181 -2.38 17.34 -13.00
N TYR A 182 -1.98 18.61 -13.15
CA TYR A 182 -2.54 19.76 -12.41
C TYR A 182 -3.26 20.77 -13.30
N GLU A 183 -3.31 20.53 -14.62
CA GLU A 183 -4.09 21.34 -15.55
C GLU A 183 -5.59 21.00 -15.40
N ASN A 184 -6.37 21.97 -14.92
CA ASN A 184 -7.84 21.92 -14.85
C ASN A 184 -8.49 22.26 -16.19
#